data_AF-A0A444W7E8-F1
#
_entry.id   AF-A0A444W7E8-F1
#
_cell.length_a   1.000
_cell.length_b   1.000
_cell.length_c   1.000
_cell.angle_alpha   90.00
_cell.angle_beta   90.00
_cell.angle_gamma   90.00
#
_symmetry.space_group_name_H-M   'P 1'
#
loop_
_entity.id
_entity.type
_entity.pdbx_description
1 polymer ?
#
loop_
_entity_poly.entity_id
_entity_poly.type
_entity_poly.pdbx_seq_one_letter_code
_entity_poly.pdbx_strand_id
1 'polypeptide(L)'
;MNTFKIYEYKEKASGLFGFLKRKAHKVPLGEIVFHNDKVLLVGKEIPLDELRKINFPLFQDYRGRNDEGKVSDGNNNVVELYWSNSVKEVYCFALEKRYQLRDVKQQLIAYYKAGKLNFENLIQILGLEDYNAVQNFKNSLSIESY
;
A
#
# COMPACT_ATOMS: atom_id res chain seq x y z
N MET A 1 -12.57 -9.97 -6.23
CA MET A 1 -11.18 -9.97 -5.72
C MET A 1 -10.61 -8.59 -5.95
N ASN A 2 -10.10 -7.93 -4.91
CA ASN A 2 -9.56 -6.58 -5.03
C ASN A 2 -8.08 -6.66 -5.41
N THR A 3 -7.77 -6.25 -6.63
CA THR A 3 -6.43 -6.30 -7.21
C THR A 3 -5.94 -4.88 -7.50
N PHE A 4 -4.67 -4.61 -7.23
CA PHE A 4 -4.05 -3.31 -7.48
C PHE A 4 -2.88 -3.48 -8.45
N LYS A 5 -2.86 -2.68 -9.52
CA LYS A 5 -1.72 -2.66 -10.45
C LYS A 5 -0.52 -2.03 -9.75
N ILE A 6 0.66 -2.63 -9.92
CA ILE A 6 1.90 -2.15 -9.34
C ILE A 6 2.94 -1.77 -10.38
N TYR A 7 3.84 -0.87 -9.98
CA TYR A 7 4.86 -0.29 -10.80
C TYR A 7 6.17 -0.20 -10.02
N GLU A 8 7.28 -0.29 -10.74
CA GLU A 8 8.62 0.01 -10.23
C GLU A 8 9.13 1.33 -10.83
N TYR A 9 9.90 2.10 -10.06
CA TYR A 9 10.64 3.24 -10.62
C TYR A 9 11.91 2.72 -11.30
N LYS A 10 12.06 3.00 -12.60
CA LYS A 10 13.33 2.85 -13.30
C LYS A 10 13.95 4.20 -13.59
N GLU A 11 15.23 4.33 -13.25
CA GLU A 11 16.06 5.39 -13.80
C GLU A 11 16.36 5.07 -15.26
N LYS A 12 16.06 6.00 -16.17
CA LYS A 12 16.59 5.94 -17.53
C LYS A 12 17.98 6.58 -17.50
N ALA A 13 19.02 5.81 -17.85
CA ALA A 13 20.32 6.39 -18.15
C ALA A 13 20.20 7.20 -19.46
N SER A 14 20.10 8.52 -19.36
CA SER A 14 20.27 9.42 -20.50
C SER A 14 21.75 9.78 -20.62
N GLY A 15 22.31 9.63 -21.81
CA GLY A 15 23.75 9.51 -22.09
C GLY A 15 24.68 10.65 -21.66
N LEU A 16 25.97 10.29 -21.63
CA LEU A 16 27.27 10.99 -21.64
C LEU A 16 27.49 12.38 -21.02
N PHE A 17 26.52 13.08 -20.43
CA PHE A 17 26.80 14.34 -19.72
C PHE A 17 26.06 14.40 -18.38
N GLY A 18 26.84 14.37 -17.29
CA GLY A 18 26.41 14.22 -15.90
C GLY A 18 25.67 15.41 -15.26
N PHE A 19 24.90 16.17 -16.04
CA PHE A 19 24.21 17.38 -15.56
C PHE A 19 22.70 17.45 -15.88
N LEU A 20 22.11 16.42 -16.49
CA LEU A 20 20.66 16.37 -16.69
C LEU A 20 19.98 15.58 -15.56
N LYS A 21 18.99 16.21 -14.90
CA LYS A 21 18.12 15.58 -13.89
C LYS A 21 17.57 14.27 -14.44
N ARG A 22 17.90 13.16 -13.77
CA ARG A 22 17.40 11.82 -14.11
C ARG A 22 15.88 11.83 -13.98
N LYS A 23 15.17 11.63 -15.10
CA LYS A 23 13.71 11.53 -15.07
C LYS A 23 13.35 10.08 -14.73
N ALA A 24 13.01 9.82 -13.47
CA ALA A 24 12.46 8.54 -13.06
C ALA A 24 11.14 8.30 -13.80
N HIS A 25 10.93 7.08 -14.31
CA HIS A 25 9.68 6.68 -14.94
C HIS A 25 9.16 5.40 -14.29
N LYS A 26 7.84 5.26 -14.24
CA LYS A 26 7.18 4.06 -13.71
C LYS A 26 7.07 3.03 -14.82
N VAL A 27 7.49 1.81 -14.52
CA VAL A 27 7.34 0.66 -15.40
C VAL A 27 6.31 -0.28 -14.77
N PRO A 28 5.26 -0.70 -15.50
CA PRO A 28 4.33 -1.70 -15.00
C PRO A 28 5.08 -2.97 -14.62
N LEU A 29 4.84 -3.46 -13.41
CA LEU A 29 5.49 -4.65 -12.87
C LEU A 29 4.52 -5.83 -12.77
N GLY A 30 3.24 -5.56 -12.53
CA GLY A 30 2.21 -6.58 -12.41
C GLY A 30 1.12 -6.12 -11.45
N GLU A 31 0.74 -7.01 -10.54
CA GLU A 31 -0.36 -6.80 -9.61
C GLU A 31 0.03 -7.19 -8.18
N ILE A 32 -0.61 -6.55 -7.21
CA ILE A 32 -0.64 -6.97 -5.81
C ILE A 32 -2.08 -7.29 -5.40
N VAL A 33 -2.26 -8.43 -4.72
CA VAL A 33 -3.54 -8.87 -4.17
C VAL A 33 -3.34 -9.19 -2.70
N PHE A 34 -4.25 -8.70 -1.86
CA PHE A 34 -4.22 -8.94 -0.43
C PHE A 34 -5.19 -10.08 -0.07
N HIS A 35 -4.71 -11.08 0.66
CA HIS A 35 -5.52 -12.13 1.29
C HIS A 35 -5.41 -11.98 2.81
N ASN A 36 -6.06 -12.83 3.60
CA ASN A 36 -6.01 -12.69 5.06
C ASN A 36 -4.68 -13.18 5.66
N ASP A 37 -4.02 -14.11 4.98
CA ASP A 37 -2.86 -14.89 5.44
C ASP A 37 -1.63 -14.74 4.53
N LYS A 38 -1.78 -14.09 3.36
CA LYS A 38 -0.72 -13.89 2.37
C LYS A 38 -0.95 -12.66 1.51
N VAL A 39 0.11 -12.25 0.81
CA VAL A 39 0.09 -11.29 -0.28
C VAL A 39 0.43 -12.02 -1.57
N LEU A 40 -0.32 -11.81 -2.65
CA LEU A 40 0.14 -12.18 -3.99
C LEU A 40 0.84 -10.98 -4.61
N LEU A 41 2.11 -11.13 -4.96
CA LEU A 41 2.92 -10.08 -5.57
C LEU A 41 3.45 -10.57 -6.91
N VAL A 42 2.99 -10.00 -8.02
CA VAL A 42 3.35 -10.43 -9.39
C VAL A 42 3.11 -11.94 -9.57
N GLY A 43 1.99 -12.43 -9.05
CA GLY A 43 1.63 -13.86 -9.09
C GLY A 43 2.39 -14.76 -8.12
N LYS A 44 3.41 -14.26 -7.40
CA LYS A 44 4.09 -15.01 -6.35
C LYS A 44 3.31 -14.92 -5.05
N GLU A 45 3.06 -16.06 -4.41
CA GLU A 45 2.51 -16.10 -3.06
C GLU A 45 3.59 -15.76 -2.03
N ILE A 46 3.28 -14.81 -1.15
CA ILE A 46 4.13 -14.40 -0.03
C ILE A 46 3.30 -14.58 1.25
N PRO A 47 3.55 -15.65 2.02
CA PRO A 47 3.00 -15.82 3.36
C PRO A 47 3.28 -14.62 4.28
N LEU A 48 2.35 -14.29 5.18
CA LEU A 48 2.53 -13.14 6.08
C LEU A 48 3.67 -13.32 7.10
N ASP A 49 4.05 -14.55 7.43
CA ASP A 49 5.16 -14.84 8.36
C ASP A 49 6.54 -14.48 7.75
N GLU A 50 6.69 -14.56 6.43
CA GLU A 50 7.89 -14.08 5.71
C GLU A 50 8.06 -12.56 5.78
N LEU A 51 6.95 -11.83 5.93
CA LEU A 51 6.94 -10.38 6.08
C LEU A 51 7.12 -9.99 7.54
N ARG A 52 8.03 -9.05 7.80
CA ARG A 52 8.15 -8.37 9.09
C ARG A 52 7.07 -7.30 9.24
N LYS A 53 6.85 -6.51 8.18
CA LYS A 53 5.91 -5.37 8.19
C LYS A 53 5.45 -5.02 6.77
N ILE A 54 4.22 -4.55 6.66
CA ILE A 54 3.62 -3.89 5.50
C ILE A 54 3.31 -2.44 5.89
N ASN A 55 3.61 -1.49 5.01
CA ASN A 55 3.37 -0.06 5.24
C ASN A 55 2.85 0.62 3.98
N PHE A 56 1.91 1.53 4.12
CA PHE A 56 1.36 2.36 3.06
C PHE A 56 1.65 3.83 3.38
N PRO A 57 2.85 4.34 3.09
CA PRO A 57 3.20 5.74 3.40
C PRO A 57 2.45 6.75 2.53
N LEU A 58 1.91 6.34 1.37
CA LEU A 58 1.15 7.19 0.47
C LEU A 58 0.06 6.37 -0.24
N PHE A 59 -1.20 6.77 -0.14
CA PHE A 59 -2.35 6.00 -0.68
C PHE A 59 -3.55 6.87 -1.07
N GLN A 60 -3.30 8.15 -1.31
CA GLN A 60 -4.34 9.14 -1.52
C GLN A 60 -4.43 9.62 -3.00
N ASP A 61 -3.53 9.13 -3.87
CA ASP A 61 -3.55 9.40 -5.31
C ASP A 61 -4.48 8.43 -6.03
N TYR A 62 -5.48 8.90 -6.78
CA TYR A 62 -6.38 8.04 -7.55
C TYR A 62 -6.65 8.60 -8.94
N ARG A 63 -7.17 7.74 -9.81
CA ARG A 63 -7.38 8.10 -11.20
C ARG A 63 -8.28 9.32 -11.32
N GLY A 64 -7.80 10.30 -12.07
CA GLY A 64 -8.46 11.57 -12.31
C GLY A 64 -8.12 12.66 -11.30
N ARG A 65 -7.62 12.34 -10.10
CA ARG A 65 -7.33 13.35 -9.07
C ARG A 65 -6.37 12.87 -7.98
N ASN A 66 -5.39 13.70 -7.62
CA ASN A 66 -4.59 13.54 -6.40
C ASN A 66 -5.03 14.51 -5.28
N ASP A 67 -4.39 14.46 -4.10
CA ASP A 67 -4.74 15.31 -2.96
C ASP A 67 -4.46 16.80 -3.17
N GLU A 68 -3.57 17.12 -4.09
CA GLU A 68 -3.32 18.49 -4.54
C GLU A 68 -4.42 18.99 -5.50
N GLY A 69 -5.42 18.16 -5.81
CA GLY A 69 -6.49 18.48 -6.74
C GLY A 69 -6.07 18.46 -8.22
N LYS A 70 -4.87 17.95 -8.52
CA LYS A 70 -4.35 17.85 -9.90
C LYS A 70 -4.81 16.55 -10.56
N VAL A 71 -4.92 16.58 -11.89
CA VAL A 71 -5.17 15.38 -12.69
C VAL A 71 -4.02 14.39 -12.48
N SER A 72 -4.37 13.14 -12.23
CA SER A 72 -3.41 12.07 -11.95
C SER A 72 -3.86 10.75 -12.56
N ASP A 73 -2.88 9.91 -12.88
CA ASP A 73 -3.10 8.51 -13.27
C ASP A 73 -3.39 7.61 -12.07
N GLY A 74 -3.34 8.16 -10.84
CA GLY A 74 -3.66 7.44 -9.62
C GLY A 74 -2.61 6.42 -9.20
N ASN A 75 -1.40 6.48 -9.73
CA ASN A 75 -0.33 5.48 -9.55
C ASN A 75 0.85 5.97 -8.71
N ASN A 76 0.75 7.11 -8.02
CA ASN A 76 1.79 7.62 -7.12
C ASN A 76 1.72 7.04 -5.70
N ASN A 77 0.73 6.20 -5.41
CA ASN A 77 0.65 5.52 -4.12
C ASN A 77 1.83 4.58 -3.93
N VAL A 78 2.19 4.32 -2.68
CA VAL A 78 3.37 3.55 -2.29
C VAL A 78 2.98 2.51 -1.25
N VAL A 79 3.40 1.27 -1.51
CA VAL A 79 3.40 0.18 -0.53
C VAL A 79 4.84 -0.26 -0.31
N GLU A 80 5.19 -0.47 0.96
CA GLU A 80 6.49 -0.93 1.39
C GLU A 80 6.34 -2.28 2.08
N LEU A 81 7.10 -3.27 1.60
CA LEU A 81 7.19 -4.59 2.18
C LEU A 81 8.54 -4.72 2.88
N TYR A 82 8.51 -4.95 4.19
CA TYR A 82 9.68 -5.20 5.00
C TYR A 82 9.77 -6.69 5.28
N TRP A 83 10.84 -7.30 4.82
CA TRP A 83 11.10 -8.72 4.98
C TRP A 83 11.79 -9.01 6.33
N SER A 84 11.67 -10.24 6.81
CA SER A 84 12.30 -10.67 8.07
C SER A 84 13.83 -10.57 8.04
N ASN A 85 14.46 -10.64 6.87
CA ASN A 85 15.89 -10.44 6.65
C ASN A 85 16.30 -8.95 6.54
N SER A 86 15.43 -8.02 6.91
CA SER A 86 15.63 -6.56 6.83
C SER A 86 15.72 -5.98 5.41
N VAL A 87 15.44 -6.76 4.36
CA VAL A 87 15.24 -6.22 3.01
C VAL A 87 13.95 -5.39 3.00
N LYS A 88 13.99 -4.26 2.29
CA LYS A 88 12.83 -3.40 2.04
C LYS A 88 12.58 -3.36 0.53
N GLU A 89 11.38 -3.75 0.13
CA GLU A 89 10.91 -3.57 -1.24
C GLU A 89 9.82 -2.49 -1.27
N VAL A 90 9.86 -1.66 -2.31
CA VAL A 90 8.97 -0.51 -2.46
C VAL A 90 8.33 -0.58 -3.83
N TYR A 91 7.01 -0.53 -3.83
CA TYR A 91 6.21 -0.58 -5.05
C TYR A 91 5.29 0.62 -5.11
N CYS A 92 5.13 1.18 -6.30
CA CYS A 92 4.02 2.08 -6.56
C CYS A 92 2.78 1.26 -6.89
N PHE A 93 1.59 1.72 -6.51
CA PHE A 93 0.35 1.05 -6.87
C PHE A 93 -0.75 2.03 -7.34
N ALA A 94 -1.63 1.54 -8.21
CA ALA A 94 -2.72 2.33 -8.76
C ALA A 94 -4.01 2.22 -7.94
N LEU A 95 -4.70 3.34 -7.77
CA LEU A 95 -6.08 3.42 -7.32
C LEU A 95 -6.98 4.03 -8.41
N GLU A 96 -8.08 3.38 -8.75
CA GLU A 96 -9.06 3.83 -9.74
C GLU A 96 -10.09 4.80 -9.14
N LYS A 97 -10.34 4.72 -7.84
CA LYS A 97 -11.30 5.59 -7.13
C LYS A 97 -10.76 6.00 -5.77
N ARG A 98 -11.23 7.15 -5.28
CA ARG A 98 -10.96 7.61 -3.92
C ARG A 98 -11.35 6.53 -2.92
N TYR A 99 -10.47 6.27 -1.95
CA TYR A 99 -10.67 5.29 -0.88
C TYR A 99 -10.73 3.82 -1.31
N GLN A 100 -10.36 3.46 -2.54
CA GLN A 100 -10.40 2.06 -3.00
C GLN A 100 -9.61 1.10 -2.10
N LEU A 101 -8.54 1.56 -1.44
CA LEU A 101 -7.78 0.73 -0.50
C LEU A 101 -8.64 0.25 0.70
N ARG A 102 -9.76 0.92 1.01
CA ARG A 102 -10.72 0.47 2.02
C ARG A 102 -11.50 -0.77 1.60
N ASP A 103 -11.55 -1.08 0.30
CA ASP A 103 -12.23 -2.26 -0.22
C ASP A 103 -11.56 -3.55 0.31
N VAL A 104 -10.29 -3.49 0.76
CA VAL A 104 -9.56 -4.60 1.43
C VAL A 104 -9.48 -4.46 2.96
N LYS A 105 -10.43 -3.76 3.58
CA LYS A 105 -10.48 -3.55 5.05
C LYS A 105 -10.25 -4.81 5.86
N GLN A 106 -10.90 -5.92 5.49
CA GLN A 106 -10.79 -7.19 6.23
C GLN A 106 -9.35 -7.72 6.25
N GLN A 107 -8.66 -7.65 5.11
CA GLN A 107 -7.25 -8.08 5.00
C GLN A 107 -6.34 -7.15 5.81
N LEU A 108 -6.56 -5.84 5.76
CA LEU A 108 -5.78 -4.88 6.55
C LEU A 108 -5.95 -5.11 8.06
N ILE A 109 -7.16 -5.45 8.51
CA ILE A 109 -7.43 -5.85 9.90
C ILE A 109 -6.69 -7.15 10.23
N ALA A 110 -6.72 -8.16 9.36
CA ALA A 110 -5.98 -9.41 9.57
C ALA A 110 -4.47 -9.16 9.69
N TYR A 111 -3.92 -8.28 8.86
CA TYR A 111 -2.50 -7.91 8.91
C TYR A 111 -2.15 -7.17 10.19
N TYR A 112 -3.04 -6.30 10.68
CA TYR A 112 -2.86 -5.66 11.98
C TYR A 112 -2.88 -6.69 13.12
N LYS A 113 -3.87 -7.59 13.15
CA LYS A 113 -3.96 -8.66 14.16
C LYS A 113 -2.74 -9.58 14.13
N ALA A 114 -2.15 -9.82 12.96
CA ALA A 114 -0.90 -10.57 12.78
C ALA A 114 0.38 -9.76 13.08
N GLY A 115 0.27 -8.51 13.52
CA GLY A 115 1.40 -7.62 13.82
C GLY A 115 2.17 -7.13 12.59
N LYS A 116 1.63 -7.31 11.38
CA LYS A 116 2.26 -6.96 10.10
C LYS A 116 1.94 -5.55 9.64
N LEU A 117 0.82 -4.98 10.07
CA LEU A 117 0.42 -3.59 9.79
C LEU A 117 0.30 -2.83 11.12
N ASN A 118 0.78 -1.60 11.20
CA ASN A 118 0.62 -0.82 12.43
C ASN A 118 -0.79 -0.20 12.52
N PHE A 119 -1.23 0.11 13.73
CA PHE A 119 -2.57 0.64 13.97
C PHE A 119 -2.79 2.01 13.30
N GLU A 120 -1.78 2.89 13.36
CA GLU A 120 -1.86 4.24 12.77
C GLU A 120 -2.12 4.20 11.26
N ASN A 121 -1.37 3.37 10.52
CA ASN A 121 -1.55 3.28 9.08
C ASN A 121 -2.91 2.62 8.74
N LEU A 122 -3.37 1.66 9.54
CA LEU A 122 -4.72 1.10 9.42
C LEU A 122 -5.81 2.18 9.59
N ILE A 123 -5.78 2.97 10.67
CA ILE A 123 -6.83 3.98 10.91
C ILE A 123 -6.80 5.10 9.87
N GLN A 124 -5.61 5.49 9.39
CA GLN A 124 -5.49 6.47 8.31
C GLN A 124 -6.09 5.96 6.99
N ILE A 125 -5.82 4.69 6.61
CA ILE A 125 -6.42 4.08 5.42
C ILE A 125 -7.95 4.03 5.54
N LEU A 126 -8.45 3.64 6.71
CA LEU A 126 -9.88 3.57 6.99
C LEU A 126 -10.54 4.94 7.10
N GLY A 127 -9.76 6.03 7.21
CA GLY A 127 -10.25 7.40 7.36
C GLY A 127 -10.96 7.64 8.68
N LEU A 128 -10.43 7.08 9.76
CA LEU A 128 -10.92 7.35 11.11
C LEU A 128 -10.18 8.58 11.64
N GLU A 129 -10.87 9.71 11.70
CA GLU A 129 -10.29 11.02 12.01
C GLU A 129 -10.62 11.49 13.43
N ASP A 130 -11.79 11.14 13.97
CA ASP A 130 -12.21 11.55 15.31
C ASP A 130 -11.87 10.50 16.38
N TYR A 131 -11.61 10.98 17.60
CA TYR A 131 -11.23 10.16 18.74
C TYR A 131 -12.24 9.05 19.05
N ASN A 132 -13.54 9.34 18.94
CA ASN A 132 -14.59 8.38 19.27
C ASN A 132 -14.64 7.26 18.23
N ALA A 133 -14.52 7.57 16.93
CA ALA A 133 -14.45 6.58 15.87
C ALA A 133 -13.22 5.66 16.02
N VAL A 134 -12.05 6.24 16.36
CA VAL A 134 -10.83 5.46 16.62
C VAL A 134 -11.02 4.55 17.83
N GLN A 135 -11.59 5.05 18.93
CA GLN A 135 -11.79 4.26 20.14
C GLN A 135 -12.83 3.15 19.94
N ASN A 136 -13.93 3.44 19.26
CA ASN A 136 -14.95 2.45 18.90
C ASN A 136 -14.36 1.35 18.01
N PHE A 137 -13.54 1.73 17.01
CA PHE A 137 -12.86 0.76 16.17
C PHE A 137 -11.88 -0.10 16.97
N LYS A 138 -11.07 0.51 17.85
CA LYS A 138 -10.16 -0.22 18.74
C LYS A 138 -10.90 -1.24 19.61
N ASN A 139 -12.05 -0.87 20.16
CA ASN A 139 -12.90 -1.78 20.94
C ASN A 139 -13.43 -2.94 20.07
N SER A 140 -13.84 -2.65 18.83
CA SER A 140 -14.32 -3.70 17.90
C SER A 140 -13.24 -4.77 17.60
N LEU A 141 -11.97 -4.38 17.59
CA LEU A 141 -10.86 -5.30 17.34
C LEU A 141 -10.62 -6.28 18.51
N SER A 142 -10.96 -5.89 19.74
CA SER A 142 -10.81 -6.73 20.94
C SER A 142 -11.98 -7.69 21.18
N ILE A 143 -13.16 -7.40 20.64
CA ILE A 143 -14.39 -8.17 20.90
C ILE A 143 -14.48 -9.43 20.03
N GLU A 144 -13.81 -9.47 18.87
CA GLU A 144 -13.79 -10.62 17.96
C GLU A 144 -12.84 -11.76 18.37
N SER A 145 -12.34 -11.77 19.61
CA SER A 145 -11.37 -12.76 20.12
C SER A 145 -12.03 -13.90 20.94
N TYR A 146 -13.25 -14.32 20.57
CA TYR A 146 -13.97 -15.42 21.21
C TYR A 146 -14.29 -16.54 20.21
#